data_AF-A0A933ALN1-F1
#
_entry.id   AF-A0A933ALN1-F1
#
_cell.length_a   1.000
_cell.length_b   1.000
_cell.length_c   1.000
_cell.angle_alpha   90.00
_cell.angle_beta   90.00
_cell.angle_gamma   90.00
#
_symmetry.space_group_name_H-M   'P 1'
#
loop_
_entity.id
_entity.type
_entity.pdbx_description
1 polymer ?
#
loop_
_entity_poly.entity_id
_entity_poly.type
_entity_poly.pdbx_seq_one_letter_code
_entity_poly.pdbx_strand_id
1 'polypeptide(L)'
;MKRPRIVMLLRLLVFGQAAMFLTYFGLYAINTADRLDFLVVEMLHGRRGPQGVVSLFLLIGTWLVLGLMSVVVGVALRRSHTWAWSAALILEGAMLGLALEAYFNRRANALMYSAMAVAAVVVFMLNLRETQTFYRAHDELLGAIRDRDKWWRDHG
;
A
#
# COMPACT_ATOMS: atom_id res chain seq x y z
N MET A 1 6.94 -26.15 -7.51
CA MET A 1 7.67 -24.86 -7.51
C MET A 1 7.38 -24.12 -6.20
N LYS A 2 8.38 -23.90 -5.33
CA LYS A 2 8.21 -23.15 -4.07
C LYS A 2 7.86 -21.69 -4.39
N ARG A 3 6.77 -21.16 -3.83
CA ARG A 3 6.42 -19.73 -3.99
C ARG A 3 7.59 -18.87 -3.47
N PRO A 4 8.01 -17.82 -4.19
CA PRO A 4 9.12 -16.98 -3.76
C PRO A 4 8.81 -16.37 -2.39
N ARG A 5 9.75 -16.51 -1.42
CA ARG A 5 9.59 -16.00 -0.05
C ARG A 5 9.22 -14.51 0.00
N ILE A 6 9.71 -13.73 -0.98
CA ILE A 6 9.41 -12.31 -1.15
C ILE A 6 7.91 -12.06 -1.33
N VAL A 7 7.20 -12.88 -2.11
CA VAL A 7 5.75 -12.71 -2.33
C VAL A 7 4.95 -13.01 -1.05
N MET A 8 5.45 -13.95 -0.23
CA MET A 8 4.84 -14.26 1.05
C MET A 8 5.01 -13.11 2.04
N LEU A 9 6.21 -12.52 2.13
CA LEU A 9 6.50 -11.35 2.97
C LEU A 9 5.68 -10.13 2.55
N LEU A 10 5.69 -9.81 1.25
CA LEU A 10 4.91 -8.72 0.66
C LEU A 10 3.43 -8.83 1.03
N ARG A 11 2.85 -10.03 0.86
CA ARG A 11 1.46 -10.29 1.22
C ARG A 11 1.20 -10.03 2.71
N LEU A 12 2.12 -10.47 3.56
CA LEU A 12 1.99 -10.35 5.02
C LEU A 12 2.06 -8.88 5.45
N LEU A 13 2.91 -8.09 4.81
CA LEU A 13 3.00 -6.64 5.03
C LEU A 13 1.73 -5.92 4.59
N VAL A 14 1.20 -6.23 3.40
CA VAL A 14 -0.05 -5.62 2.90
C VAL A 14 -1.25 -5.97 3.78
N PHE A 15 -1.34 -7.21 4.28
CA PHE A 15 -2.37 -7.56 5.28
C PHE A 15 -2.14 -6.90 6.63
N GLY A 16 -0.89 -6.73 7.05
CA GLY A 16 -0.53 -5.96 8.24
C GLY A 16 -0.99 -4.51 8.16
N GLN A 17 -0.75 -3.85 7.02
CA GLN A 17 -1.25 -2.50 6.74
C GLN A 17 -2.78 -2.45 6.73
N ALA A 18 -3.44 -3.43 6.10
CA ALA A 18 -4.90 -3.53 6.13
C ALA A 18 -5.44 -3.56 7.56
N ALA A 19 -4.84 -4.39 8.42
CA ALA A 19 -5.20 -4.47 9.83
C ALA A 19 -4.98 -3.14 10.57
N MET A 20 -3.86 -2.45 10.31
CA MET A 20 -3.59 -1.14 10.87
C MET A 20 -4.66 -0.11 10.43
N PHE A 21 -4.96 -0.01 9.13
CA PHE A 21 -5.93 0.95 8.61
C PHE A 21 -7.36 0.68 9.11
N LEU A 22 -7.75 -0.59 9.20
CA LEU A 22 -9.06 -0.96 9.74
C LEU A 22 -9.15 -0.71 11.24
N THR A 23 -8.06 -0.93 12.00
CA THR A 23 -7.99 -0.55 13.41
C THR A 23 -8.12 0.96 13.57
N TYR A 24 -7.46 1.73 12.71
CA TYR A 24 -7.57 3.19 12.65
C TYR A 24 -8.98 3.66 12.36
N PHE A 25 -9.61 3.07 11.35
CA PHE A 25 -11.01 3.32 11.04
C PHE A 25 -11.88 3.03 12.26
N GLY A 26 -11.71 1.88 12.93
CA GLY A 26 -12.48 1.53 14.13
C GLY A 26 -12.29 2.53 15.27
N LEU A 27 -11.05 2.87 15.59
CA LEU A 27 -10.74 3.84 16.64
C LEU A 27 -11.31 5.23 16.34
N TYR A 28 -11.18 5.71 15.10
CA TYR A 28 -11.75 6.99 14.70
C TYR A 28 -13.28 6.92 14.68
N ALA A 29 -13.90 5.86 14.16
CA ALA A 29 -15.34 5.70 14.13
C ALA A 29 -15.94 5.70 15.55
N ILE A 30 -15.32 4.99 16.50
CA ILE A 30 -15.75 4.96 17.90
C ILE A 30 -15.59 6.34 18.55
N ASN A 31 -14.40 6.95 18.45
CA ASN A 31 -14.17 8.29 19.01
C ASN A 31 -15.06 9.37 18.35
N THR A 32 -15.48 9.15 17.12
CA THR A 32 -16.36 10.08 16.40
C THR A 32 -17.80 9.89 16.80
N ALA A 33 -18.25 8.67 17.07
CA ALA A 33 -19.59 8.43 17.62
C ALA A 33 -19.78 9.23 18.92
N ASP A 34 -18.79 9.24 19.81
CA ASP A 34 -18.84 10.02 21.05
C ASP A 34 -18.71 11.54 20.83
N ARG A 35 -18.01 11.97 19.76
CA ARG A 35 -17.80 13.40 19.44
C ARG A 35 -18.86 13.99 18.52
N LEU A 36 -19.68 13.17 17.87
CA LEU A 36 -20.71 13.59 16.93
C LEU A 36 -21.75 14.45 17.64
N ASP A 37 -22.18 14.06 18.84
CA ASP A 37 -23.11 14.85 19.64
C ASP A 37 -22.54 16.24 19.97
N PHE A 38 -21.27 16.32 20.35
CA PHE A 38 -20.60 17.58 20.63
C PHE A 38 -20.44 18.47 19.38
N LEU A 39 -20.06 17.88 18.25
CA LEU A 39 -19.90 18.58 16.96
C LEU A 39 -21.22 19.07 16.38
N VAL A 40 -22.29 18.28 16.50
CA VAL A 40 -23.65 18.66 16.08
C VAL A 40 -24.18 19.79 16.95
N VAL A 41 -23.95 19.73 18.27
CA VAL A 41 -24.29 20.82 19.19
C VAL A 41 -23.51 22.10 18.86
N GLU A 42 -22.21 22.03 18.58
CA GLU A 42 -21.42 23.20 18.16
C GLU A 42 -21.86 23.80 16.82
N MET A 43 -22.35 22.96 15.88
CA MET A 43 -22.94 23.42 14.61
C MET A 43 -24.27 24.12 14.82
N LEU A 44 -25.14 23.56 15.66
CA LEU A 44 -26.42 24.18 16.01
C LEU A 44 -26.24 25.52 16.72
N HIS A 45 -25.17 25.68 17.49
CA HIS A 45 -24.81 26.94 18.15
C HIS A 45 -24.00 27.91 17.27
N GLY A 46 -23.77 27.60 15.99
CA GLY A 46 -23.09 28.47 15.03
C GLY A 46 -21.60 28.73 15.34
N ARG A 47 -20.99 28.00 16.27
CA ARG A 47 -19.60 28.20 16.70
C ARG A 47 -18.58 27.49 15.81
N ARG A 48 -19.02 26.49 15.03
CA ARG A 48 -18.20 25.81 14.01
C ARG A 48 -19.00 25.64 12.71
N GLY A 49 -18.34 25.89 11.59
CA GLY A 49 -18.92 25.65 10.25
C GLY A 49 -18.94 24.15 9.87
N PRO A 50 -19.77 23.75 8.89
CA PRO A 50 -19.95 22.36 8.42
C PRO A 50 -18.65 21.63 8.04
N GLN A 51 -17.61 22.40 7.71
CA GLN A 51 -16.28 21.93 7.32
C GLN A 51 -15.64 20.97 8.34
N GLY A 52 -15.89 21.18 9.63
CA GLY A 52 -15.32 20.33 10.69
C GLY A 52 -15.86 18.90 10.68
N VAL A 53 -17.16 18.73 10.40
CA VAL A 53 -17.78 17.39 10.31
C VAL A 53 -17.41 16.72 8.99
N VAL A 54 -17.43 17.47 7.89
CA VAL A 54 -17.08 16.95 6.56
C VAL A 54 -15.63 16.44 6.51
N SER A 55 -14.68 17.19 7.05
CA SER A 55 -13.27 16.76 7.09
C SER A 55 -13.07 15.50 7.93
N LEU A 56 -13.85 15.34 9.01
CA LEU A 56 -13.77 14.18 9.89
C LEU A 56 -14.33 12.92 9.22
N PHE A 57 -15.47 13.02 8.51
CA PHE A 57 -15.99 11.93 7.69
C PHE A 57 -15.07 11.55 6.53
N LEU A 58 -14.46 12.53 5.87
CA LEU A 58 -13.46 12.27 4.82
C LEU A 58 -12.24 11.52 5.36
N LEU A 59 -11.76 11.88 6.56
CA LEU A 59 -10.65 11.19 7.21
C LEU A 59 -11.01 9.74 7.53
N ILE A 60 -12.17 9.49 8.17
CA ILE A 60 -12.67 8.15 8.48
C ILE A 60 -12.82 7.31 7.21
N GLY A 61 -13.44 7.89 6.17
CA GLY A 61 -13.65 7.24 4.88
C GLY A 61 -12.33 6.87 4.22
N THR A 62 -11.31 7.73 4.31
CA THR A 62 -9.98 7.47 3.75
C THR A 62 -9.35 6.23 4.39
N TRP A 63 -9.37 6.11 5.72
CA TRP A 63 -8.83 4.92 6.40
C TRP A 63 -9.58 3.64 6.04
N LEU A 64 -10.90 3.71 5.93
CA LEU A 64 -11.72 2.57 5.50
C LEU A 64 -11.37 2.12 4.08
N VAL A 65 -11.31 3.07 3.14
CA VAL A 65 -10.98 2.79 1.72
C VAL A 65 -9.58 2.19 1.61
N LEU A 66 -8.59 2.77 2.28
CA LEU A 66 -7.22 2.24 2.28
C LEU A 66 -7.14 0.84 2.89
N GLY A 67 -7.86 0.59 3.98
CA GLY A 67 -7.98 -0.74 4.59
C GLY A 67 -8.57 -1.77 3.62
N LEU A 68 -9.70 -1.46 3.01
CA LEU A 68 -10.36 -2.34 2.04
C LEU A 68 -9.49 -2.59 0.81
N MET A 69 -8.87 -1.55 0.25
CA MET A 69 -7.95 -1.67 -0.89
C MET A 69 -6.75 -2.54 -0.55
N SER A 70 -6.19 -2.40 0.65
CA SER A 70 -5.10 -3.26 1.13
C SER A 70 -5.51 -4.74 1.18
N VAL A 71 -6.72 -5.05 1.66
CA VAL A 71 -7.25 -6.43 1.64
C VAL A 71 -7.39 -6.94 0.21
N VAL A 72 -7.99 -6.16 -0.69
CA VAL A 72 -8.20 -6.52 -2.10
C VAL A 72 -6.86 -6.80 -2.78
N VAL A 73 -5.88 -5.91 -2.61
CA VAL A 73 -4.51 -6.05 -3.15
C VAL A 73 -3.82 -7.28 -2.54
N GLY A 74 -3.91 -7.50 -1.23
CA GLY A 74 -3.34 -8.67 -0.55
C GLY A 74 -3.91 -10.00 -1.07
N VAL A 75 -5.22 -10.06 -1.33
CA VAL A 75 -5.88 -11.22 -1.96
C VAL A 75 -5.45 -11.37 -3.42
N ALA A 76 -5.36 -10.27 -4.17
CA ALA A 76 -4.97 -10.30 -5.57
C ALA A 76 -3.51 -10.75 -5.76
N LEU A 77 -2.60 -10.31 -4.88
CA LEU A 77 -1.22 -10.79 -4.79
C LEU A 77 -1.16 -12.28 -4.43
N ARG A 78 -2.06 -12.78 -3.57
CA ARG A 78 -2.14 -14.22 -3.25
C ARG A 78 -2.51 -15.06 -4.48
N ARG A 79 -3.38 -14.53 -5.35
CA ARG A 79 -3.80 -15.14 -6.62
C ARG A 79 -2.85 -14.85 -7.78
N SER A 80 -1.76 -14.13 -7.55
CA SER A 80 -0.75 -13.76 -8.56
C SER A 80 -1.33 -12.97 -9.75
N HIS A 81 -2.35 -12.14 -9.52
CA HIS A 81 -2.86 -11.26 -10.58
C HIS A 81 -1.80 -10.22 -10.97
N THR A 82 -1.66 -9.95 -12.27
CA THR A 82 -0.70 -8.98 -12.81
C THR A 82 -0.99 -7.56 -12.35
N TRP A 83 -2.25 -7.14 -12.32
CA TRP A 83 -2.65 -5.80 -11.90
C TRP A 83 -2.46 -5.52 -10.41
N ALA A 84 -2.41 -6.57 -9.57
CA ALA A 84 -2.25 -6.44 -8.12
C ALA A 84 -0.95 -5.72 -7.75
N TRP A 85 0.02 -5.81 -8.64
CA TRP A 85 1.34 -5.22 -8.50
C TRP A 85 1.31 -3.71 -8.65
N SER A 86 0.72 -3.22 -9.75
CA SER A 86 0.51 -1.79 -9.98
C SER A 86 -0.40 -1.19 -8.90
N ALA A 87 -1.42 -1.93 -8.47
CA ALA A 87 -2.31 -1.50 -7.40
C ALA A 87 -1.58 -1.36 -6.06
N ALA A 88 -0.64 -2.25 -5.73
CA ALA A 88 0.20 -2.12 -4.54
C ALA A 88 1.07 -0.86 -4.60
N LEU A 89 1.73 -0.60 -5.74
CA LEU A 89 2.54 0.63 -5.90
C LEU A 89 1.71 1.90 -5.77
N ILE A 90 0.51 1.93 -6.36
CA ILE A 90 -0.41 3.08 -6.25
C ILE A 90 -0.82 3.30 -4.79
N LEU A 91 -1.15 2.22 -4.07
CA LEU A 91 -1.53 2.27 -2.66
C LEU A 91 -0.40 2.85 -1.80
N GLU A 92 0.84 2.40 -2.03
CA GLU A 92 2.00 2.92 -1.29
C GLU A 92 2.33 4.37 -1.66
N GLY A 93 2.18 4.74 -2.93
CA GLY A 93 2.32 6.13 -3.38
C GLY A 93 1.29 7.07 -2.72
N ALA A 94 0.04 6.63 -2.61
CA ALA A 94 -1.00 7.37 -1.90
C ALA A 94 -0.66 7.54 -0.41
N MET A 95 -0.15 6.47 0.22
CA MET A 95 0.30 6.51 1.62
C MET A 95 1.47 7.47 1.85
N LEU A 96 2.46 7.47 0.95
CA LEU A 96 3.57 8.40 0.98
C LEU A 96 3.07 9.85 0.87
N GLY A 97 2.11 10.12 -0.03
CA GLY A 97 1.50 11.43 -0.20
C GLY A 97 0.81 11.92 1.08
N LEU A 98 -0.02 11.08 1.70
CA LEU A 98 -0.70 11.38 2.96
C LEU A 98 0.29 11.65 4.09
N ALA A 99 1.37 10.86 4.16
CA ALA A 99 2.36 11.01 5.20
C ALA A 99 3.22 12.28 5.05
N LEU A 100 3.57 12.64 3.82
CA LEU A 100 4.21 13.92 3.52
C LEU A 100 3.30 15.10 3.91
N GLU A 101 2.02 15.04 3.55
CA GLU A 101 1.03 16.06 3.92
C GLU A 101 0.94 16.23 5.44
N ALA A 102 0.84 15.13 6.18
CA ALA A 102 0.83 15.18 7.64
C ALA A 102 2.15 15.66 8.27
N TYR A 103 3.29 15.33 7.65
CA TYR A 103 4.61 15.82 8.08
C TYR A 103 4.69 17.34 7.94
N PHE A 104 4.34 17.89 6.78
CA PHE A 104 4.32 19.33 6.55
C PHE A 104 3.31 20.05 7.44
N ASN A 105 2.17 19.43 7.72
CA ASN A 105 1.14 19.99 8.60
C ASN A 105 1.42 19.79 10.10
N ARG A 106 2.57 19.21 10.49
CA ARG A 106 2.94 18.86 11.89
C ARG A 106 1.89 18.02 12.62
N ARG A 107 1.13 17.23 11.86
CA ARG A 107 0.11 16.29 12.33
C ARG A 107 0.57 14.83 12.23
N ALA A 108 1.82 14.61 11.84
CA ALA A 108 2.41 13.29 11.73
C ALA A 108 2.60 12.67 13.11
N ASN A 109 1.97 11.52 13.31
CA ASN A 109 2.05 10.76 14.56
C ASN A 109 3.00 9.56 14.39
N ALA A 110 3.50 8.99 15.50
CA ALA A 110 4.42 7.84 15.50
C ALA A 110 3.96 6.67 14.60
N LEU A 111 2.65 6.46 14.52
CA LEU A 111 2.03 5.42 13.72
C LEU A 111 2.02 5.73 12.20
N MET A 112 1.93 7.00 11.79
CA MET A 112 2.11 7.38 10.37
C MET A 112 3.53 7.08 9.90
N TYR A 113 4.53 7.34 10.74
CA TYR A 113 5.91 6.95 10.45
C TYR A 113 6.06 5.42 10.33
N SER A 114 5.36 4.65 11.17
CA SER A 114 5.38 3.19 11.06
C SER A 114 4.70 2.70 9.77
N ALA A 115 3.59 3.30 9.37
CA ALA A 115 2.91 2.99 8.10
C ALA A 115 3.80 3.35 6.90
N MET A 116 4.50 4.48 6.93
CA MET A 116 5.51 4.86 5.92
C MET A 116 6.67 3.87 5.86
N ALA A 117 7.19 3.42 7.01
CA ALA A 117 8.29 2.47 7.04
C ALA A 117 7.87 1.14 6.40
N VAL A 118 6.66 0.66 6.70
CA VAL A 118 6.10 -0.54 6.06
C VAL A 118 5.90 -0.30 4.55
N ALA A 119 5.37 0.85 4.16
CA ALA A 119 5.18 1.25 2.77
C ALA A 119 6.49 1.22 1.97
N ALA A 120 7.54 1.82 2.54
CA ALA A 120 8.88 1.82 1.95
C ALA A 120 9.41 0.39 1.77
N VAL A 121 9.29 -0.47 2.78
CA VAL A 121 9.70 -1.87 2.69
C VAL A 121 8.92 -2.61 1.61
N VAL A 122 7.60 -2.39 1.50
CA VAL A 122 6.76 -2.98 0.46
C VAL A 122 7.24 -2.54 -0.92
N VAL A 123 7.48 -1.25 -1.15
CA VAL A 123 8.00 -0.70 -2.42
C VAL A 123 9.38 -1.28 -2.75
N PHE A 124 10.30 -1.35 -1.79
CA PHE A 124 11.62 -1.96 -2.00
C PHE A 124 11.51 -3.45 -2.36
N MET A 125 10.64 -4.20 -1.68
CA MET A 125 10.42 -5.62 -1.99
C MET A 125 9.79 -5.84 -3.37
N LEU A 126 8.85 -4.98 -3.76
CA LEU A 126 8.30 -4.95 -5.11
C LEU A 126 9.44 -4.73 -6.10
N ASN A 127 10.15 -3.60 -6.00
CA ASN A 127 11.22 -3.23 -6.93
C ASN A 127 12.32 -4.30 -7.04
N LEU A 128 12.72 -4.92 -5.91
CA LEU A 128 13.69 -6.03 -5.91
C LEU A 128 13.18 -7.23 -6.72
N ARG A 129 11.90 -7.57 -6.62
CA ARG A 129 11.30 -8.67 -7.38
C ARG A 129 11.22 -8.37 -8.87
N GLU A 130 10.90 -7.14 -9.26
CA GLU A 130 10.92 -6.72 -10.68
C GLU A 130 12.32 -6.85 -11.25
N THR A 131 13.31 -6.29 -10.55
CA THR A 131 14.73 -6.38 -10.91
C THR A 131 15.18 -7.83 -11.08
N GLN A 132 14.84 -8.72 -10.13
CA GLN A 132 15.15 -10.15 -10.24
C GLN A 132 14.48 -10.84 -11.42
N THR A 133 13.27 -10.42 -11.77
CA THR A 133 12.52 -11.01 -12.91
C THR A 133 13.14 -10.56 -14.23
N PHE A 134 13.54 -9.28 -14.31
CA PHE A 134 14.24 -8.72 -15.47
C PHE A 134 15.58 -9.41 -15.72
N TYR A 135 16.42 -9.56 -14.69
CA TYR A 135 17.73 -10.20 -14.85
C TYR A 135 17.62 -11.68 -15.23
N ARG A 136 16.65 -12.44 -14.69
CA ARG A 136 16.44 -13.83 -15.12
C ARG A 136 16.04 -13.93 -16.58
N ALA A 137 15.14 -13.06 -17.04
CA ALA A 137 14.74 -13.02 -18.44
C ALA A 137 15.92 -12.65 -19.36
N HIS A 138 16.80 -11.76 -18.89
CA HIS A 138 18.01 -11.38 -19.62
C HIS A 138 19.02 -12.53 -19.72
N ASP A 139 19.27 -13.25 -18.61
CA ASP A 139 20.17 -14.40 -18.59
C ASP A 139 19.67 -15.55 -19.47
N GLU A 140 18.36 -15.82 -19.48
CA GLU A 140 17.74 -16.81 -20.35
C GLU A 140 17.92 -16.44 -21.84
N LEU A 141 17.73 -15.16 -22.18
CA LEU A 141 17.95 -14.66 -23.53
C LEU A 141 19.42 -14.79 -23.96
N LEU A 142 20.36 -14.39 -23.09
CA LEU A 142 21.80 -14.51 -23.36
C LEU A 142 22.22 -15.97 -23.51
N GLY A 143 21.68 -16.87 -22.69
CA GLY A 143 21.87 -18.31 -22.82
C GLY A 143 21.42 -18.83 -24.18
N ALA A 144 20.21 -18.46 -24.60
CA ALA A 144 19.66 -18.86 -25.90
C ALA A 144 20.49 -18.35 -27.09
N ILE A 145 20.99 -17.11 -27.02
CA ILE A 145 21.88 -16.54 -28.05
C ILE A 145 23.22 -17.31 -28.08
N ARG A 146 23.81 -17.56 -26.91
CA ARG A 146 25.08 -18.29 -26.81
C ARG A 146 24.98 -19.70 -27.37
N ASP A 147 23.88 -20.40 -27.07
CA ASP A 147 23.64 -21.77 -27.56
C ASP A 147 23.42 -21.78 -29.07
N ARG A 148 22.72 -20.77 -29.61
CA ARG A 148 22.58 -20.58 -31.07
C ARG A 148 23.95 -20.36 -31.73
N ASP A 149 24.77 -19.46 -31.20
CA ASP A 149 26.10 -19.15 -31.76
C ASP A 149 27.07 -20.33 -31.66
N LYS A 150 26.89 -21.20 -30.67
CA LYS A 150 27.64 -22.46 -30.57
C LYS A 150 27.22 -23.42 -31.67
N TRP A 151 25.92 -23.60 -31.91
CA TRP A 151 25.41 -24.49 -32.94
C TRP A 151 25.94 -24.15 -34.34
N TRP A 152 25.94 -22.86 -34.71
CA TRP A 152 26.47 -22.40 -36.00
C TRP A 152 27.99 -22.59 -36.15
N ARG A 153 28.75 -22.52 -35.05
CA ARG A 153 30.19 -22.81 -35.07
C ARG A 153 30.49 -24.30 -35.20
N ASP A 154 29.67 -25.15 -34.61
CA ASP A 154 29.89 -26.60 -34.60
C ASP A 154 29.41 -27.28 -35.90
N HIS A 155 28.55 -26.63 -36.70
CA HIS A 155 27.91 -27.21 -37.89
C HIS A 155 28.07 -26.37 -39.18
N GLY A 156 28.88 -25.30 -39.13
CA GLY A 156 29.13 -24.39 -40.25
C GLY A 156 30.48 -24.59 -40.93
#